data_AF-A0A166VIB1-F1
#
_entry.id   AF-A0A166VIB1-F1
#
_cell.length_a   1.000
_cell.length_b   1.000
_cell.length_c   1.000
_cell.angle_alpha   90.00
_cell.angle_beta   90.00
_cell.angle_gamma   90.00
#
_symmetry.space_group_name_H-M   'P 1'
#
loop_
_entity.id
_entity.type
_entity.pdbx_description
1 polymer ?
#
loop_
_entity_poly.entity_id
_entity_poly.type
_entity_poly.pdbx_seq_one_letter_code
_entity_poly.pdbx_strand_id
1 'polypeptide(L)'
;MTRRLEEATEETLLNDGLSGRRAVEDAGFSEELKQKLLGRIADSQFEQQYSGAFSQAGFKLSQTSSGPQRPSSSQSGQPWTGTESTENAVLRMLNDARKPLKPQDRGKFQPPVVDTRIRRSTPRSPGQIAANARERANLYVGMDLKTAKGLSEEEKEEMKAELRERFQPAARAVPASISGLTALANQRIEDAIARGQFKDLPRGQQTERDPRADNPFIDTTEYIMNKMIQRQEIVPPWIEKQQELSKALRVFRERLRNDWKRHAARMIAARGGSLAQQMGRAAAYAAAERQHNPRYQNVKGQSNPVDATIEMTEASSARGSGESESSSFDTSEVHNVQRPFRDPDWEQAERSYMNLSVETINNITRSYNLMAPELAKKPYHSLERELNSCFADVAPLVANEIKARAVGRIGTSTIQTVRPERPKLLEKLIGKDNVKIHLEAEEKAYGLKEWWRDFRRGKL
;
A
#
# COMPACT_ATOMS: atom_id res chain seq x y z
N MET A 1 35.96 32.15 27.44
CA MET A 1 35.93 30.85 26.71
C MET A 1 36.55 29.74 27.55
N THR A 2 37.68 29.97 28.21
CA THR A 2 38.35 29.01 29.11
C THR A 2 37.49 28.52 30.26
N ARG A 3 36.88 29.43 31.04
CA ARG A 3 36.04 29.08 32.20
C ARG A 3 34.83 28.18 31.89
N ARG A 4 34.22 28.36 30.72
CA ARG A 4 33.09 27.50 30.27
C ARG A 4 33.54 26.15 29.75
N LEU A 5 34.74 26.08 29.18
CA LEU A 5 35.36 24.81 28.78
C LEU A 5 35.83 24.04 30.02
N GLU A 6 36.40 24.73 31.01
CA GLU A 6 36.73 24.17 32.32
C GLU A 6 35.48 23.62 33.01
N GLU A 7 34.40 24.42 33.12
CA GLU A 7 33.11 23.98 33.68
C GLU A 7 32.51 22.80 32.90
N ALA A 8 32.58 22.79 31.58
CA ALA A 8 32.08 21.68 30.77
C ALA A 8 32.93 20.40 30.94
N THR A 9 34.25 20.52 31.08
CA THR A 9 35.12 19.38 31.38
C THR A 9 34.91 18.87 32.81
N GLU A 10 34.69 19.76 33.77
CA GLU A 10 34.40 19.42 35.16
C GLU A 10 33.06 18.66 35.27
N GLU A 11 32.02 19.10 34.57
CA GLU A 11 30.73 18.40 34.52
C GLU A 11 30.84 17.01 33.88
N THR A 12 31.68 16.84 32.85
CA THR A 12 31.91 15.51 32.25
C THR A 12 32.66 14.57 33.20
N LEU A 13 33.63 15.07 33.96
CA LEU A 13 34.42 14.28 34.90
C LEU A 13 33.65 13.93 36.19
N LEU A 14 32.71 14.79 36.61
CA LEU A 14 31.87 14.57 37.79
C LEU A 14 30.73 13.56 37.54
N ASN A 15 30.25 13.47 36.30
CA ASN A 15 29.17 12.56 35.91
C ASN A 15 29.66 11.18 35.46
N ASP A 16 30.92 11.07 35.04
CA ASP A 16 31.52 9.85 34.52
C ASP A 16 32.34 9.16 35.63
N GLY A 17 31.73 8.20 36.33
CA GLY A 17 32.17 7.66 37.61
C GLY A 17 33.66 7.25 37.73
N LEU A 18 33.97 5.95 37.64
CA LEU A 18 35.34 5.45 37.86
C LEU A 18 36.31 5.80 36.72
N SER A 19 35.78 6.03 35.51
CA SER A 19 36.51 6.47 34.32
C SER A 19 37.02 7.91 34.47
N GLY A 20 36.20 8.82 34.98
CA GLY A 20 36.60 10.21 35.23
C GLY A 20 37.72 10.31 36.27
N ARG A 21 37.69 9.48 37.33
CA ARG A 21 38.79 9.40 38.31
C ARG A 21 40.11 8.94 37.70
N ARG A 22 40.09 7.88 36.88
CA ARG A 22 41.28 7.39 36.18
C ARG A 22 41.82 8.42 35.18
N ALA A 23 40.93 9.09 34.44
CA ALA A 23 41.32 10.14 33.51
C ALA A 23 41.99 11.34 34.22
N VAL A 24 41.53 11.71 35.42
CA VAL A 24 42.16 12.76 36.24
C VAL A 24 43.47 12.27 36.88
N GLU A 25 43.58 10.98 37.19
CA GLU A 25 44.80 10.39 37.74
C GLU A 25 45.92 10.24 36.71
N ASP A 26 45.57 9.86 35.49
CA ASP A 26 46.47 9.67 34.34
C ASP A 26 46.82 11.00 33.66
N ALA A 27 46.03 12.06 33.87
CA ALA A 27 46.35 13.39 33.41
C ALA A 27 47.49 14.01 34.26
N GLY A 28 48.51 14.56 33.61
CA GLY A 28 49.69 15.19 34.23
C GLY A 28 49.41 16.53 34.93
N PHE A 29 48.33 16.66 35.68
CA PHE A 29 48.00 17.84 36.47
C PHE A 29 48.93 18.00 37.68
N SER A 30 49.08 19.23 38.19
CA SER A 30 49.80 19.44 39.44
C SER A 30 49.10 18.75 40.62
N GLU A 31 49.89 18.23 41.57
CA GLU A 31 49.36 17.45 42.70
C GLU A 31 48.35 18.25 43.54
N GLU A 32 48.55 19.56 43.69
CA GLU A 32 47.61 20.44 44.39
C GLU A 32 46.24 20.54 43.69
N LEU A 33 46.22 20.58 42.35
CA LEU A 33 44.97 20.63 41.59
C LEU A 33 44.27 19.28 41.60
N LYS A 34 45.03 18.18 41.53
CA LYS A 34 44.51 16.81 41.66
C LYS A 34 43.83 16.62 43.02
N GLN A 35 44.45 17.07 44.11
CA GLN A 35 43.86 16.99 45.45
C GLN A 35 42.59 17.86 45.57
N LYS A 36 42.58 19.06 45.00
CA LYS A 36 41.38 19.92 44.98
C LYS A 36 40.23 19.31 44.18
N LEU A 37 40.52 18.70 43.03
CA LEU A 37 39.53 18.02 42.19
C LEU A 37 38.97 16.78 42.89
N LEU A 38 39.83 15.94 43.48
CA LEU A 38 39.40 14.78 44.26
C LEU A 38 38.56 15.18 45.49
N GLY A 39 38.93 16.26 46.17
CA GLY A 39 38.15 16.85 47.27
C GLY A 39 36.75 17.26 46.83
N ARG A 40 36.63 18.00 45.71
CA ARG A 40 35.33 18.39 45.15
C ARG A 40 34.48 17.20 44.69
N ILE A 41 35.09 16.16 44.15
CA ILE A 41 34.39 14.92 43.79
C ILE A 41 33.84 14.27 45.07
N ALA A 42 34.63 14.18 46.14
CA ALA A 42 34.19 13.64 47.43
C ALA A 42 33.05 14.47 48.05
N ASP A 43 33.14 15.80 48.00
CA ASP A 43 32.08 16.71 48.48
C ASP A 43 30.78 16.52 47.68
N SER A 44 30.87 16.41 46.35
CA SER A 44 29.69 16.16 45.50
C SER A 44 29.05 14.80 45.78
N GLN A 45 29.85 13.76 46.05
CA GLN A 45 29.36 12.44 46.44
C GLN A 45 28.68 12.49 47.81
N PHE A 46 29.26 13.22 48.76
CA PHE A 46 28.66 13.46 50.08
C PHE A 46 27.31 14.18 49.94
N GLU A 47 27.24 15.23 49.13
CA GLU A 47 25.98 15.95 48.88
C GLU A 47 24.91 15.08 48.20
N GLN A 48 25.30 14.18 47.29
CA GLN A 48 24.37 13.24 46.66
C GLN A 48 23.85 12.21 47.66
N GLN A 49 24.73 11.64 48.48
CA GLN A 49 24.39 10.66 49.52
C GLN A 49 23.47 11.25 50.59
N TYR A 50 23.67 12.53 50.97
CA TYR A 50 22.87 13.22 51.99
C TYR A 50 21.83 14.21 51.41
N SER A 51 21.48 14.07 50.13
CA SER A 51 20.58 15.00 49.40
C SER A 51 19.22 15.22 50.08
N GLY A 52 18.64 14.17 50.69
CA GLY A 52 17.39 14.27 51.45
C GLY A 52 17.51 15.15 52.69
N ALA A 53 18.61 15.05 53.44
CA ALA A 53 18.85 15.87 54.64
C ALA A 53 19.08 17.35 54.28
N PHE A 54 19.78 17.63 53.18
CA PHE A 54 19.97 18.99 52.67
C PHE A 54 18.65 19.64 52.22
N SER A 55 17.76 18.87 51.59
CA SER A 55 16.43 19.36 51.20
C SER A 55 15.55 19.72 52.40
N GLN A 56 15.68 18.95 53.49
CA GLN A 56 14.91 19.17 54.72
C GLN A 56 15.45 20.33 55.56
N ALA A 57 16.76 20.57 55.51
CA ALA A 57 17.42 21.70 56.16
C ALA A 57 17.28 23.03 55.40
N GLY A 58 16.63 23.04 54.23
CA GLY A 58 16.40 24.25 53.43
C GLY A 58 17.66 24.80 52.74
N PHE A 59 18.81 24.14 52.89
CA PHE A 59 20.03 24.50 52.18
C PHE A 59 20.02 23.81 50.82
N LYS A 60 19.44 24.46 49.80
CA LYS A 60 19.98 24.59 48.42
C LYS A 60 19.18 25.61 47.60
N LEU A 61 19.84 26.71 47.22
CA LEU A 61 19.78 27.27 45.86
C LEU A 61 21.04 28.10 45.60
N SER A 62 22.18 27.46 45.35
CA SER A 62 23.11 28.05 44.39
C SER A 62 22.62 27.67 43.00
N GLN A 63 22.61 28.68 42.15
CA GLN A 63 22.17 28.67 40.77
C GLN A 63 22.72 27.47 40.02
N THR A 64 21.85 26.80 39.24
CA THR A 64 22.08 26.15 37.93
C THR A 64 21.31 24.84 37.83
N SER A 65 20.08 24.93 37.33
CA SER A 65 19.44 23.78 36.66
C SER A 65 18.69 24.29 35.44
N SER A 66 19.45 24.59 34.39
CA SER A 66 18.92 24.76 33.05
C SER A 66 18.55 23.40 32.46
N GLY A 67 17.34 22.94 32.77
CA GLY A 67 16.64 21.87 32.07
C GLY A 67 15.20 22.32 31.80
N PRO A 68 14.55 21.90 30.69
CA PRO A 68 13.31 22.51 30.22
C PRO A 68 12.12 22.02 31.07
N GLN A 69 11.99 22.59 32.25
CA GLN A 69 10.77 22.48 33.04
C GLN A 69 9.73 23.38 32.38
N ARG A 70 8.61 22.78 31.96
CA ARG A 70 7.37 23.50 31.74
C ARG A 70 7.15 24.43 32.94
N PRO A 71 6.92 25.74 32.74
CA PRO A 71 6.66 26.62 33.85
C PRO A 71 5.31 26.22 34.45
N SER A 72 5.31 25.59 35.63
CA SER A 72 4.15 25.62 36.50
C SER A 72 4.03 27.07 36.99
N SER A 73 3.22 27.85 36.29
CA SER A 73 3.04 29.30 36.48
C SER A 73 2.36 29.68 37.80
N SER A 74 2.40 28.82 38.82
CA SER A 74 1.59 28.99 40.02
C SER A 74 2.39 29.01 41.31
N GLN A 75 3.72 28.82 41.29
CA GLN A 75 4.47 28.65 42.55
C GLN A 75 5.76 29.48 42.70
N SER A 76 6.14 30.27 41.68
CA SER A 76 7.28 31.19 41.76
C SER A 76 7.09 32.50 40.99
N GLY A 77 5.84 32.91 40.74
CA GLY A 77 5.57 34.21 40.12
C GLY A 77 5.87 35.36 41.07
N GLN A 78 6.54 36.40 40.58
CA GLN A 78 6.63 37.69 41.27
C GLN A 78 5.22 38.16 41.65
N PRO A 79 4.98 38.66 42.88
CA PRO A 79 3.67 39.17 43.28
C PRO A 79 3.27 40.34 42.38
N TRP A 80 1.98 40.42 42.04
CA TRP A 80 1.45 41.45 41.13
C TRP A 80 1.65 42.86 41.71
N THR A 81 2.44 43.69 41.03
CA THR A 81 2.81 45.04 41.47
C THR A 81 1.89 46.15 40.96
N GLY A 82 0.77 45.81 40.32
CA GLY A 82 -0.17 46.78 39.73
C GLY A 82 0.16 47.17 38.29
N THR A 83 1.38 46.94 37.83
CA THR A 83 1.80 47.10 36.43
C THR A 83 2.27 45.76 35.88
N GLU A 84 1.80 45.39 34.68
CA GLU A 84 2.29 44.19 34.01
C GLU A 84 3.71 44.39 33.47
N SER A 85 4.57 43.37 33.61
CA SER A 85 5.87 43.33 32.93
C SER A 85 5.66 43.27 31.41
N THR A 86 6.58 43.88 30.66
CA THR A 86 6.58 43.86 29.19
C THR A 86 6.50 42.44 28.63
N GLU A 87 7.17 41.49 29.27
CA GLU A 87 7.16 40.07 28.88
C GLU A 87 5.75 39.46 29.00
N ASN A 88 5.04 39.78 30.08
CA ASN A 88 3.67 39.32 30.30
C ASN A 88 2.69 39.98 29.33
N ALA A 89 2.89 41.26 29.02
CA ALA A 89 2.10 41.99 28.02
C ALA A 89 2.26 41.38 26.62
N VAL A 90 3.50 41.07 26.21
CA VAL A 90 3.78 40.42 24.92
C VAL A 90 3.21 39.00 24.88
N LEU A 91 3.34 38.23 25.97
CA LEU A 91 2.79 36.87 26.04
C LEU A 91 1.25 36.87 25.95
N ARG A 92 0.60 37.86 26.57
CA ARG A 92 -0.84 38.09 26.42
C ARG A 92 -1.21 38.44 24.97
N MET A 93 -0.48 39.36 24.34
CA MET A 93 -0.70 39.69 22.92
C MET A 93 -0.54 38.48 21.99
N LEU A 94 0.44 37.61 22.24
CA LEU A 94 0.64 36.38 21.46
C LEU A 94 -0.51 35.38 21.65
N ASN A 95 -1.01 35.25 22.88
CA ASN A 95 -2.17 34.40 23.19
C ASN A 95 -3.46 34.96 22.57
N ASP A 96 -3.64 36.28 22.55
CA ASP A 96 -4.79 36.95 21.94
C ASP A 96 -4.72 36.88 20.40
N ALA A 97 -3.53 36.99 19.82
CA ALA A 97 -3.31 36.83 18.37
C ALA A 97 -3.58 35.39 17.90
N ARG A 98 -3.32 34.39 18.75
CA ARG A 98 -3.58 32.97 18.48
C ARG A 98 -4.72 32.43 19.33
N LYS A 99 -5.87 33.10 19.26
CA LYS A 99 -7.06 32.66 19.98
C LYS A 99 -7.50 31.27 19.49
N PRO A 100 -7.58 30.26 20.36
CA PRO A 100 -8.02 28.94 19.93
C PRO A 100 -9.49 29.01 19.50
N LEU A 101 -9.86 28.24 18.47
CA LEU A 101 -11.23 28.18 17.95
C LEU A 101 -12.24 27.93 19.08
N LYS A 102 -13.45 28.45 18.94
CA LYS A 102 -14.53 28.20 19.91
C LYS A 102 -14.79 26.69 19.99
N PRO A 103 -15.16 26.14 21.15
CA PRO A 103 -15.42 24.70 21.30
C PRO A 103 -16.41 24.11 20.28
N GLN A 104 -17.31 24.94 19.74
CA GLN A 104 -18.29 24.57 18.70
C GLN A 104 -17.66 24.38 17.31
N ASP A 105 -16.57 25.10 17.03
CA ASP A 105 -15.86 25.09 15.73
C ASP A 105 -14.64 24.14 15.72
N ARG A 106 -14.33 23.54 16.88
CA ARG A 106 -13.30 22.50 16.98
C ARG A 106 -13.90 21.20 16.44
N GLY A 107 -13.29 20.63 15.40
CA GLY A 107 -13.70 19.33 14.84
C GLY A 107 -13.84 18.27 15.94
N LYS A 108 -14.81 17.35 15.78
CA LYS A 108 -15.15 16.29 16.76
C LYS A 108 -14.12 15.15 16.80
N PHE A 109 -12.82 15.46 16.77
CA PHE A 109 -11.78 14.47 16.97
C PHE A 109 -11.48 14.38 18.48
N GLN A 110 -12.12 13.42 19.15
CA GLN A 110 -11.73 13.02 20.49
C GLN A 110 -10.65 11.94 20.35
N PRO A 111 -9.36 12.20 20.68
CA PRO A 111 -8.42 11.11 20.85
C PRO A 111 -8.95 10.16 21.94
N PRO A 112 -8.71 8.84 21.84
CA PRO A 112 -9.16 7.92 22.86
C PRO A 112 -8.67 8.40 24.23
N VAL A 113 -9.55 8.45 25.21
CA VAL A 113 -9.22 8.85 26.58
C VAL A 113 -8.23 7.83 27.11
N VAL A 114 -6.94 8.15 27.03
CA VAL A 114 -5.87 7.37 27.62
C VAL A 114 -6.00 7.56 29.13
N ASP A 115 -6.55 6.53 29.79
CA ASP A 115 -6.68 6.45 31.24
C ASP A 115 -5.26 6.38 31.85
N THR A 116 -4.70 7.53 32.24
CA THR A 116 -3.33 7.66 32.77
C THR A 116 -3.18 7.16 34.21
N ARG A 117 -4.23 6.56 34.78
CA ARG A 117 -4.19 5.93 36.09
C ARG A 117 -3.32 4.68 36.02
N ILE A 118 -2.28 4.63 36.86
CA ILE A 118 -1.40 3.47 37.01
C ILE A 118 -2.25 2.28 37.48
N ARG A 119 -2.64 1.40 36.56
CA ARG A 119 -3.34 0.16 36.92
C ARG A 119 -2.33 -0.82 37.50
N ARG A 120 -2.60 -1.32 38.72
CA ARG A 120 -1.87 -2.48 39.24
C ARG A 120 -2.12 -3.67 38.31
N SER A 121 -1.04 -4.31 37.87
CA SER A 121 -1.14 -5.54 37.08
C SER A 121 -1.83 -6.62 37.91
N THR A 122 -2.51 -7.55 37.23
CA THR A 122 -3.11 -8.71 37.88
C THR A 122 -2.05 -9.52 38.63
N PRO A 123 -2.29 -9.92 39.89
CA PRO A 123 -1.33 -10.71 40.65
C PRO A 123 -1.12 -12.06 39.96
N ARG A 124 0.11 -12.32 39.49
CA ARG A 124 0.47 -13.59 38.85
C ARG A 124 0.80 -14.63 39.92
N SER A 125 0.43 -15.88 39.68
CA SER A 125 0.75 -16.96 40.61
C SER A 125 2.27 -17.22 40.67
N PRO A 126 2.82 -17.67 41.81
CA PRO A 126 4.26 -17.97 41.94
C PRO A 126 4.75 -18.96 40.87
N GLY A 127 3.91 -19.96 40.52
CA GLY A 127 4.18 -20.91 39.46
C GLY A 127 4.25 -20.28 38.06
N GLN A 128 3.34 -19.33 37.75
CA GLN A 128 3.39 -18.59 36.48
C GLN A 128 4.58 -17.63 36.40
N ILE A 129 5.03 -17.09 37.53
CA ILE A 129 6.24 -16.26 37.60
C ILE A 129 7.47 -17.14 37.33
N ALA A 130 7.58 -18.31 37.95
CA ALA A 130 8.67 -19.25 37.72
C ALA A 130 8.67 -19.80 36.28
N ALA A 131 7.50 -20.11 35.72
CA ALA A 131 7.36 -20.56 34.34
C ALA A 131 7.77 -19.46 33.34
N ASN A 132 7.29 -18.23 33.51
CA ASN A 132 7.72 -17.10 32.68
C ASN A 132 9.23 -16.82 32.83
N ALA A 133 9.80 -16.98 34.03
CA ALA A 133 11.23 -16.80 34.25
C ALA A 133 12.05 -17.89 33.53
N ARG A 134 11.59 -19.15 33.60
CA ARG A 134 12.19 -20.28 32.87
C ARG A 134 12.08 -20.11 31.35
N GLU A 135 10.91 -19.73 30.85
CA GLU A 135 10.68 -19.46 29.42
C GLU A 135 11.58 -18.32 28.92
N ARG A 136 11.68 -17.22 29.68
CA ARG A 136 12.57 -16.11 29.34
C ARG A 136 14.05 -16.50 29.40
N ALA A 137 14.46 -17.30 30.40
CA ALA A 137 15.83 -17.82 30.46
C ALA A 137 16.14 -18.71 29.25
N ASN A 138 15.21 -19.57 28.85
CA ASN A 138 15.37 -20.45 27.69
C ASN A 138 15.44 -19.68 26.36
N LEU A 139 14.70 -18.57 26.23
CA LEU A 139 14.77 -17.70 25.04
C LEU A 139 16.16 -17.07 24.86
N TYR A 140 16.83 -16.70 25.95
CA TYR A 140 18.21 -16.18 25.89
C TYR A 140 19.22 -17.30 25.61
N VAL A 141 19.12 -18.43 26.31
CA VAL A 141 20.00 -19.60 26.08
C VAL A 141 19.89 -20.11 24.62
N GLY A 142 18.69 -20.08 24.03
CA GLY A 142 18.46 -20.50 22.64
C GLY A 142 18.99 -19.53 21.59
N MET A 143 19.15 -18.24 21.92
CA MET A 143 19.80 -17.25 21.06
C MET A 143 21.32 -17.38 21.14
N ASP A 144 21.84 -17.70 22.34
CA ASP A 144 23.27 -17.89 22.61
C ASP A 144 23.82 -19.18 22.00
N LEU A 145 23.06 -20.28 21.93
CA LEU A 145 23.54 -21.52 21.32
C LEU A 145 23.80 -21.39 19.80
N LYS A 146 23.16 -20.40 19.15
CA LYS A 146 23.36 -20.09 17.73
C LYS A 146 24.55 -19.17 17.50
N THR A 147 24.88 -18.27 18.44
CA THR A 147 26.07 -17.40 18.39
C THR A 147 27.32 -18.08 18.94
N ALA A 148 27.18 -19.03 19.89
CA ALA A 148 28.27 -19.75 20.54
C ALA A 148 28.79 -20.98 19.77
N LYS A 149 28.31 -21.21 18.55
CA LYS A 149 28.82 -22.27 17.67
C LYS A 149 30.19 -21.84 17.11
N GLY A 150 31.23 -21.94 17.95
CA GLY A 150 32.61 -21.60 17.61
C GLY A 150 33.47 -21.06 18.77
N LEU A 151 32.87 -20.69 19.91
CA LEU A 151 33.58 -20.10 21.05
C LEU A 151 34.23 -21.16 21.95
N SER A 152 35.38 -20.83 22.54
CA SER A 152 36.11 -21.70 23.48
C SER A 152 35.28 -21.96 24.75
N GLU A 153 35.65 -22.97 25.54
CA GLU A 153 34.94 -23.25 26.80
C GLU A 153 35.09 -22.10 27.82
N GLU A 154 36.24 -21.43 27.81
CA GLU A 154 36.54 -20.27 28.65
C GLU A 154 35.67 -19.06 28.30
N GLU A 155 35.53 -18.75 27.00
CA GLU A 155 34.65 -17.66 26.53
C GLU A 155 33.17 -17.93 26.85
N LYS A 156 32.76 -19.21 26.86
CA LYS A 156 31.39 -19.61 27.26
C LYS A 156 31.16 -19.44 28.75
N GLU A 157 32.19 -19.63 29.58
CA GLU A 157 32.10 -19.46 31.02
C GLU A 157 32.07 -17.98 31.40
N GLU A 158 32.86 -17.14 30.74
CA GLU A 158 32.80 -15.68 30.88
C GLU A 158 31.44 -15.15 30.46
N MET A 159 30.89 -15.64 29.33
CA MET A 159 29.55 -15.27 28.89
C MET A 159 28.47 -15.70 29.90
N LYS A 160 28.59 -16.89 30.50
CA LYS A 160 27.68 -17.35 31.57
C LYS A 160 27.84 -16.52 32.84
N ALA A 161 29.06 -16.10 33.18
CA ALA A 161 29.35 -15.25 34.33
C ALA A 161 28.72 -13.86 34.14
N GLU A 162 28.89 -13.25 32.98
CA GLU A 162 28.26 -11.97 32.62
C GLU A 162 26.73 -12.06 32.64
N LEU A 163 26.16 -13.16 32.15
CA LEU A 163 24.71 -13.41 32.28
C LEU A 163 24.30 -13.52 33.74
N ARG A 164 25.05 -14.29 34.54
CA ARG A 164 24.77 -14.49 35.97
C ARG A 164 24.81 -13.15 36.69
N GLU A 165 25.80 -12.30 36.42
CA GLU A 165 25.91 -10.95 36.95
C GLU A 165 24.72 -10.07 36.56
N ARG A 166 24.28 -10.09 35.30
CA ARG A 166 23.10 -9.35 34.83
C ARG A 166 21.80 -9.73 35.55
N PHE A 167 21.68 -10.97 36.02
CA PHE A 167 20.52 -11.47 36.75
C PHE A 167 20.68 -11.41 38.28
N GLN A 168 21.82 -10.95 38.81
CA GLN A 168 21.94 -10.66 40.23
C GLN A 168 21.01 -9.48 40.60
N PRO A 169 20.34 -9.51 41.76
CA PRO A 169 19.45 -8.44 42.20
C PRO A 169 20.09 -7.04 42.21
N ALA A 170 21.41 -6.96 42.42
CA ALA A 170 22.19 -5.73 42.41
C ALA A 170 22.40 -5.14 41.00
N ALA A 171 22.52 -5.97 39.96
CA ALA A 171 22.75 -5.51 38.57
C ALA A 171 21.48 -4.96 37.91
N ARG A 172 20.32 -5.09 38.55
CA ARG A 172 19.04 -4.53 38.10
C ARG A 172 18.84 -3.07 38.51
N ALA A 173 19.77 -2.50 39.28
CA ALA A 173 19.81 -1.07 39.58
C ALA A 173 20.27 -0.29 38.34
N VAL A 174 19.35 -0.12 37.39
CA VAL A 174 19.55 0.77 36.24
C VAL A 174 19.57 2.20 36.78
N PRO A 175 20.58 3.03 36.46
CA PRO A 175 20.60 4.41 36.91
C PRO A 175 19.35 5.14 36.41
N ALA A 176 18.67 5.86 37.31
CA ALA A 176 17.40 6.51 37.01
C ALA A 176 17.53 7.73 36.07
N SER A 177 18.75 8.18 35.77
CA SER A 177 19.05 9.33 34.93
C SER A 177 19.44 8.91 33.50
N ILE A 178 19.02 9.70 32.50
CA ILE A 178 19.37 9.52 31.09
C ILE A 178 20.90 9.55 30.90
N SER A 179 21.60 10.41 31.65
CA SER A 179 23.07 10.51 31.63
C SER A 179 23.75 9.26 32.23
N GLY A 180 23.17 8.64 33.26
CA GLY A 180 23.71 7.41 33.83
C GLY A 180 23.50 6.22 32.90
N LEU A 181 22.39 6.20 32.15
CA LEU A 181 22.14 5.21 31.11
C LEU A 181 23.13 5.33 29.96
N THR A 182 23.47 6.55 29.54
CA THR A 182 24.47 6.77 28.48
C THR A 182 25.87 6.37 28.93
N ALA A 183 26.27 6.67 30.17
CA ALA A 183 27.56 6.25 30.70
C ALA A 183 27.68 4.72 30.77
N LEU A 184 26.64 4.04 31.26
CA LEU A 184 26.59 2.58 31.31
C LEU A 184 26.58 1.96 29.89
N ALA A 185 25.87 2.58 28.95
CA ALA A 185 25.88 2.16 27.55
C ALA A 185 27.28 2.31 26.92
N ASN A 186 27.96 3.44 27.14
CA ASN A 186 29.31 3.68 26.62
C ASN A 186 30.31 2.68 27.21
N GLN A 187 30.26 2.44 28.52
CA GLN A 187 31.12 1.45 29.17
C GLN A 187 30.93 0.04 28.57
N ARG A 188 29.68 -0.36 28.32
CA ARG A 188 29.39 -1.64 27.65
C ARG A 188 29.83 -1.67 26.19
N ILE A 189 29.74 -0.56 25.47
CA ILE A 189 30.22 -0.45 24.09
C ILE A 189 31.74 -0.60 24.07
N GLU A 190 32.45 0.07 24.97
CA GLU A 190 33.91 -0.02 25.11
C GLU A 190 34.35 -1.43 25.50
N ASP A 191 33.70 -2.07 26.47
CA ASP A 191 34.00 -3.45 26.84
C ASP A 191 33.73 -4.41 25.67
N ALA A 192 32.72 -4.17 24.85
CA ALA A 192 32.42 -4.98 23.66
C ALA A 192 33.39 -4.72 22.50
N ILE A 193 33.90 -3.49 22.36
CA ILE A 193 34.99 -3.13 21.44
C ILE A 193 36.29 -3.81 21.87
N ALA A 194 36.61 -3.79 23.18
CA ALA A 194 37.78 -4.45 23.75
C ALA A 194 37.73 -5.97 23.53
N ARG A 195 36.55 -6.58 23.66
CA ARG A 195 36.30 -8.00 23.30
C ARG A 195 36.31 -8.28 21.79
N GLY A 196 36.44 -7.26 20.93
CA GLY A 196 36.52 -7.43 19.48
C GLY A 196 35.20 -7.74 18.78
N GLN A 197 34.05 -7.64 19.46
CA GLN A 197 32.74 -8.02 18.94
C GLN A 197 32.27 -7.19 17.72
N PHE A 198 32.88 -6.02 17.49
CA PHE A 198 32.56 -5.13 16.37
C PHE A 198 33.35 -5.43 15.08
N LYS A 199 34.34 -6.33 15.11
CA LYS A 199 35.21 -6.60 13.95
C LYS A 199 34.50 -7.39 12.84
N ASP A 200 33.65 -8.35 13.21
CA ASP A 200 32.96 -9.26 12.27
C ASP A 200 31.44 -9.03 12.22
N LEU A 201 31.01 -7.77 12.26
CA LEU A 201 29.60 -7.45 12.09
C LEU A 201 29.20 -7.62 10.61
N PRO A 202 28.18 -8.43 10.29
CA PRO A 202 27.68 -8.50 8.92
C PRO A 202 27.15 -7.12 8.54
N ARG A 203 27.82 -6.44 7.60
CA ARG A 203 27.30 -5.20 7.04
C ARG A 203 25.94 -5.47 6.41
N GLY A 204 24.98 -4.60 6.70
CA GLY A 204 23.63 -4.69 6.13
C GLY A 204 23.66 -4.73 4.61
N GLN A 205 22.65 -5.37 4.02
CA GLN A 205 22.48 -5.46 2.58
C GLN A 205 22.47 -4.05 1.97
N GLN A 206 23.30 -3.82 0.95
CA GLN A 206 23.33 -2.55 0.23
C GLN A 206 21.93 -2.31 -0.36
N THR A 207 21.33 -1.17 -0.03
CA THR A 207 20.05 -0.79 -0.63
C THR A 207 20.26 -0.65 -2.14
N GLU A 208 19.48 -1.38 -2.93
CA GLU A 208 19.52 -1.26 -4.39
C GLU A 208 19.20 0.18 -4.77
N ARG A 209 20.16 0.85 -5.41
CA ARG A 209 19.95 2.19 -5.94
C ARG A 209 19.18 2.05 -7.24
N ASP A 210 18.06 2.77 -7.34
CA ASP A 210 17.24 2.74 -8.55
C ASP A 210 18.08 3.19 -9.75
N PRO A 211 18.17 2.39 -10.82
CA PRO A 211 18.97 2.73 -12.01
C PRO A 211 18.40 3.93 -12.79
N ARG A 212 17.16 4.34 -12.49
CA ARG A 212 16.51 5.53 -13.07
C ARG A 212 16.92 6.83 -12.38
N ALA A 213 17.53 6.76 -11.20
CA ALA A 213 18.04 7.94 -10.50
C ALA A 213 19.17 8.63 -11.26
N ASP A 214 19.90 7.87 -12.08
CA ASP A 214 21.05 8.35 -12.85
C ASP A 214 20.66 8.74 -14.30
N ASN A 215 19.37 8.83 -14.61
CA ASN A 215 18.91 9.26 -15.94
C ASN A 215 19.13 10.77 -16.13
N PRO A 216 19.99 11.20 -17.09
CA PRO A 216 20.29 12.62 -17.31
C PRO A 216 19.11 13.42 -17.89
N PHE A 217 18.06 12.75 -18.36
CA PHE A 217 16.87 13.41 -18.94
C PHE A 217 15.75 13.67 -17.94
N ILE A 218 15.92 13.28 -16.68
CA ILE A 218 14.93 13.51 -15.62
C ILE A 218 15.65 14.29 -14.52
N ASP A 219 15.14 15.49 -14.23
CA ASP A 219 15.70 16.28 -13.14
C ASP A 219 15.51 15.56 -11.80
N THR A 220 16.42 15.80 -10.84
CA THR A 220 16.39 15.14 -9.53
C THR A 220 15.06 15.38 -8.80
N THR A 221 14.45 16.56 -9.01
CA THR A 221 13.14 16.95 -8.50
C THR A 221 12.01 16.14 -9.13
N GLU A 222 11.97 16.01 -10.46
CA GLU A 222 10.97 15.21 -11.17
C GLU A 222 11.09 13.74 -10.82
N TYR A 223 12.31 13.24 -10.68
CA TYR A 223 12.58 11.88 -10.25
C TYR A 223 12.04 11.62 -8.83
N ILE A 224 12.35 12.50 -7.87
CA ILE A 224 11.85 12.38 -6.49
C ILE A 224 10.32 12.52 -6.46
N MET A 225 9.76 13.45 -7.23
CA MET A 225 8.32 13.67 -7.33
C MET A 225 7.62 12.43 -7.90
N ASN A 226 8.10 11.88 -9.02
CA ASN A 226 7.56 10.67 -9.62
C ASN A 226 7.67 9.47 -8.66
N LYS A 227 8.77 9.35 -7.92
CA LYS A 227 8.95 8.32 -6.89
C LYS A 227 8.02 8.52 -5.70
N MET A 228 7.75 9.76 -5.30
CA MET A 228 6.76 10.08 -4.26
C MET A 228 5.35 9.73 -4.73
N ILE A 229 4.99 10.08 -5.96
CA ILE A 229 3.70 9.73 -6.58
C ILE A 229 3.53 8.20 -6.62
N GLN A 230 4.55 7.47 -7.05
CA GLN A 230 4.54 6.00 -7.07
C GLN A 230 4.42 5.40 -5.66
N ARG A 231 5.15 5.92 -4.68
CA ARG A 231 5.09 5.45 -3.28
C ARG A 231 3.76 5.75 -2.59
N GLN A 232 3.11 6.85 -2.96
CA GLN A 232 1.82 7.23 -2.39
C GLN A 232 0.64 6.58 -3.12
N GLU A 233 0.90 5.84 -4.21
CA GLU A 233 -0.11 5.22 -5.08
C GLU A 233 -1.17 6.23 -5.60
N ILE A 234 -0.82 7.52 -5.62
CA ILE A 234 -1.74 8.58 -6.07
C ILE A 234 -1.66 8.65 -7.58
N VAL A 235 -2.74 8.26 -8.23
CA VAL A 235 -2.88 8.38 -9.68
C VAL A 235 -3.36 9.80 -9.99
N PRO A 236 -2.67 10.58 -10.84
CA PRO A 236 -3.16 11.87 -11.29
C PRO A 236 -4.63 11.81 -11.74
N PRO A 237 -5.47 12.80 -11.42
CA PRO A 237 -6.92 12.72 -11.61
C PRO A 237 -7.32 12.50 -13.08
N TRP A 238 -6.55 13.03 -14.03
CA TRP A 238 -6.80 12.80 -15.46
C TRP A 238 -6.52 11.35 -15.89
N ILE A 239 -5.59 10.64 -15.21
CA ILE A 239 -5.32 9.22 -15.45
C ILE A 239 -6.46 8.36 -14.90
N GLU A 240 -7.05 8.72 -13.75
CA GLU A 240 -8.27 8.05 -13.26
C GLU A 240 -9.40 8.16 -14.30
N LYS A 241 -9.61 9.37 -14.84
CA LYS A 241 -10.56 9.59 -15.95
C LYS A 241 -10.18 8.86 -17.23
N GLN A 242 -8.89 8.68 -17.51
CA GLN A 242 -8.41 7.85 -18.61
C GLN A 242 -8.82 6.38 -18.43
N GLN A 243 -8.65 5.85 -17.21
CA GLN A 243 -9.03 4.48 -16.89
C GLN A 243 -10.55 4.31 -16.96
N GLU A 244 -11.31 5.28 -16.44
CA GLU A 244 -12.77 5.32 -16.54
C GLU A 244 -13.24 5.31 -18.00
N LEU A 245 -12.68 6.20 -18.84
CA LEU A 245 -12.95 6.26 -20.27
C LEU A 245 -12.62 4.92 -20.97
N SER A 246 -11.47 4.33 -20.65
CA SER A 246 -11.03 3.07 -21.24
C SER A 246 -11.95 1.91 -20.84
N LYS A 247 -12.39 1.87 -19.57
CA LYS A 247 -13.35 0.88 -19.07
C LYS A 247 -14.72 1.06 -19.73
N ALA A 248 -15.23 2.30 -19.81
CA ALA A 248 -16.52 2.60 -20.44
C ALA A 248 -16.53 2.22 -21.93
N LEU A 249 -15.49 2.57 -22.67
CA LEU A 249 -15.32 2.16 -24.07
C LEU A 249 -15.26 0.65 -24.23
N ARG A 250 -14.51 -0.05 -23.37
CA ARG A 250 -14.41 -1.51 -23.43
C ARG A 250 -15.78 -2.17 -23.24
N VAL A 251 -16.51 -1.78 -22.19
CA VAL A 251 -17.84 -2.33 -21.89
C VAL A 251 -18.82 -2.05 -23.04
N PHE A 252 -18.83 -0.81 -23.55
CA PHE A 252 -19.67 -0.44 -24.69
C PHE A 252 -19.35 -1.28 -25.93
N ARG A 253 -18.07 -1.37 -26.33
CA ARG A 253 -17.64 -2.14 -27.51
C ARG A 253 -17.88 -3.64 -27.36
N GLU A 254 -17.62 -4.21 -26.18
CA GLU A 254 -17.88 -5.63 -25.92
C GLU A 254 -19.37 -5.96 -26.04
N ARG A 255 -20.23 -5.12 -25.46
CA ARG A 255 -21.69 -5.28 -25.59
C ARG A 255 -22.12 -5.15 -27.05
N LEU A 256 -21.70 -4.09 -27.73
CA LEU A 256 -22.03 -3.84 -29.14
C LEU A 256 -21.62 -5.03 -30.03
N ARG A 257 -20.39 -5.54 -29.86
CA ARG A 257 -19.89 -6.71 -30.59
C ARG A 257 -20.67 -7.97 -30.28
N ASN A 258 -20.99 -8.22 -29.02
CA ASN A 258 -21.72 -9.41 -28.61
C ASN A 258 -23.16 -9.39 -29.13
N ASP A 259 -23.86 -8.27 -28.98
CA ASP A 259 -25.25 -8.12 -29.42
C ASP A 259 -25.34 -8.26 -30.94
N TRP A 260 -24.45 -7.59 -31.68
CA TRP A 260 -24.39 -7.73 -33.14
C TRP A 260 -24.01 -9.16 -33.57
N LYS A 261 -22.99 -9.77 -32.98
CA LYS A 261 -22.57 -11.15 -33.29
C LYS A 261 -23.72 -12.14 -33.08
N ARG A 262 -24.47 -11.98 -31.99
CA ARG A 262 -25.65 -12.82 -31.67
C ARG A 262 -26.79 -12.59 -32.66
N HIS A 263 -27.02 -11.35 -33.08
CA HIS A 263 -28.04 -10.99 -34.06
C HIS A 263 -27.70 -11.53 -35.45
N ALA A 264 -26.51 -11.22 -35.96
CA ALA A 264 -26.02 -11.66 -37.26
C ALA A 264 -26.02 -13.19 -37.40
N ALA A 265 -25.53 -13.92 -36.39
CA ALA A 265 -25.56 -15.38 -36.40
C ALA A 265 -26.99 -15.95 -36.43
N ARG A 266 -27.95 -15.32 -35.73
CA ARG A 266 -29.37 -15.71 -35.76
C ARG A 266 -30.00 -15.45 -37.12
N MET A 267 -29.77 -14.28 -37.71
CA MET A 267 -30.35 -13.92 -39.01
C MET A 267 -29.82 -14.81 -40.14
N ILE A 268 -28.52 -15.11 -40.14
CA ILE A 268 -27.92 -16.01 -41.14
C ILE A 268 -28.45 -17.44 -40.98
N ALA A 269 -28.59 -17.92 -39.74
CA ALA A 269 -29.16 -19.24 -39.47
C ALA A 269 -30.67 -19.32 -39.79
N ALA A 270 -31.43 -18.26 -39.53
CA ALA A 270 -32.87 -18.18 -39.82
C ALA A 270 -33.17 -18.26 -41.32
N ARG A 271 -32.23 -17.81 -42.18
CA ARG A 271 -32.31 -17.97 -43.63
C ARG A 271 -32.24 -19.42 -44.10
N GLY A 272 -31.94 -20.38 -43.22
CA GLY A 272 -31.91 -21.81 -43.50
C GLY A 272 -30.68 -22.29 -44.28
N GLY A 273 -30.65 -23.58 -44.61
CA GLY A 273 -29.56 -24.25 -45.35
C GLY A 273 -28.66 -25.11 -44.46
N SER A 274 -27.75 -25.86 -45.09
CA SER A 274 -26.77 -26.70 -44.39
C SER A 274 -25.77 -25.86 -43.60
N LEU A 275 -25.13 -26.43 -42.58
CA LEU A 275 -24.14 -25.72 -41.76
C LEU A 275 -23.00 -25.14 -42.61
N ALA A 276 -22.50 -25.91 -43.58
CA ALA A 276 -21.45 -25.46 -44.50
C ALA A 276 -21.92 -24.26 -45.35
N GLN A 277 -23.17 -24.28 -45.83
CA GLN A 277 -23.74 -23.17 -46.60
C GLN A 277 -23.93 -21.92 -45.73
N GLN A 278 -24.35 -22.06 -44.47
CA GLN A 278 -24.44 -20.93 -43.53
C GLN A 278 -23.07 -20.31 -43.24
N MET A 279 -22.06 -21.14 -43.02
CA MET A 279 -20.67 -20.69 -42.84
C MET A 279 -20.13 -20.01 -44.10
N GLY A 280 -20.42 -20.55 -45.30
CA GLY A 280 -20.05 -19.95 -46.58
C GLY A 280 -20.67 -18.57 -46.79
N ARG A 281 -21.96 -18.40 -46.47
CA ARG A 281 -22.64 -17.09 -46.49
C ARG A 281 -22.00 -16.10 -45.51
N ALA A 282 -21.72 -16.52 -44.27
CA ALA A 282 -21.05 -15.68 -43.29
C ALA A 282 -19.64 -15.25 -43.77
N ALA A 283 -18.90 -16.15 -44.41
CA ALA A 283 -17.60 -15.84 -45.00
C ALA A 283 -17.72 -14.86 -46.19
N ALA A 284 -18.74 -15.00 -47.03
CA ALA A 284 -19.02 -14.05 -48.12
C ALA A 284 -19.35 -12.66 -47.59
N TYR A 285 -20.18 -12.54 -46.55
CA TYR A 285 -20.42 -11.24 -45.89
C TYR A 285 -19.14 -10.67 -45.27
N ALA A 286 -18.29 -11.49 -44.66
CA ALA A 286 -17.00 -11.03 -44.14
C ALA A 286 -16.06 -10.52 -45.24
N ALA A 287 -16.09 -11.12 -46.43
CA ALA A 287 -15.35 -10.62 -47.59
C ALA A 287 -15.90 -9.27 -48.08
N ALA A 288 -17.23 -9.12 -48.17
CA ALA A 288 -17.88 -7.86 -48.54
C ALA A 288 -17.57 -6.73 -47.54
N GLU A 289 -17.57 -7.01 -46.25
CA GLU A 289 -17.19 -6.04 -45.20
C GLU A 289 -15.74 -5.57 -45.32
N ARG A 290 -14.81 -6.46 -45.67
CA ARG A 290 -13.40 -6.08 -45.89
C ARG A 290 -13.25 -5.11 -47.06
N GLN A 291 -14.04 -5.28 -48.11
CA GLN A 291 -14.04 -4.38 -49.26
C GLN A 291 -14.66 -3.02 -48.91
N HIS A 292 -15.72 -3.01 -48.09
CA HIS A 292 -16.39 -1.78 -47.68
C HIS A 292 -15.63 -0.99 -46.60
N ASN A 293 -14.98 -1.67 -45.65
CA ASN A 293 -14.21 -1.07 -44.56
C ASN A 293 -12.75 -1.61 -44.53
N PRO A 294 -11.85 -1.07 -45.37
CA PRO A 294 -10.47 -1.57 -45.47
C PRO A 294 -9.61 -1.25 -44.24
N ARG A 295 -10.07 -0.38 -43.32
CA ARG A 295 -9.29 0.01 -42.12
C ARG A 295 -8.90 -1.16 -41.23
N TYR A 296 -9.67 -2.25 -41.26
CA TYR A 296 -9.38 -3.47 -40.49
C TYR A 296 -8.32 -4.37 -41.10
N GLN A 297 -7.99 -4.20 -42.38
CA GLN A 297 -6.96 -5.00 -43.04
C GLN A 297 -5.56 -4.60 -42.56
N ASN A 298 -5.32 -3.30 -42.34
CA ASN A 298 -4.01 -2.78 -41.96
C ASN A 298 -3.63 -3.03 -40.49
N VAL A 299 -4.59 -3.19 -39.58
CA VAL A 299 -4.31 -3.37 -38.14
C VAL A 299 -3.73 -4.76 -37.84
N LYS A 300 -4.06 -5.79 -38.62
CA LYS A 300 -3.44 -7.12 -38.49
C LYS A 300 -2.05 -7.23 -39.14
N GLY A 301 -1.70 -6.30 -40.04
CA GLY A 301 -0.40 -6.27 -40.72
C GLY A 301 0.66 -5.40 -40.01
N GLN A 302 0.26 -4.62 -39.00
CA GLN A 302 1.15 -3.80 -38.17
C GLN A 302 1.36 -4.47 -36.80
N SER A 303 1.79 -5.73 -36.79
CA SER A 303 2.58 -6.22 -35.66
C SER A 303 3.98 -5.61 -35.79
N ASN A 304 4.41 -4.87 -34.77
CA ASN A 304 5.72 -4.22 -34.73
C ASN A 304 6.86 -5.19 -35.15
N PRO A 305 7.84 -4.75 -35.97
CA PRO A 305 8.91 -5.60 -36.50
C PRO A 305 10.04 -5.80 -35.47
N VAL A 306 9.72 -6.28 -34.27
CA VAL A 306 10.74 -6.56 -33.23
C VAL A 306 10.79 -8.01 -32.77
N ASP A 307 9.86 -8.88 -33.21
CA ASP A 307 9.85 -10.30 -32.85
C ASP A 307 10.09 -11.27 -34.04
N ALA A 308 10.38 -10.78 -35.25
CA ALA A 308 10.51 -11.59 -36.46
C ALA A 308 11.98 -11.85 -36.88
N THR A 309 12.90 -12.01 -35.92
CA THR A 309 14.33 -12.29 -36.20
C THR A 309 14.73 -13.74 -35.92
N ILE A 310 13.77 -14.63 -35.65
CA ILE A 310 14.03 -16.06 -35.51
C ILE A 310 13.03 -16.79 -36.39
N GLU A 311 13.48 -17.13 -37.60
CA GLU A 311 12.92 -18.09 -38.58
C GLU A 311 13.20 -17.59 -40.02
N MET A 312 14.48 -17.39 -40.35
CA MET A 312 14.93 -17.24 -41.73
C MET A 312 16.22 -18.05 -41.95
N THR A 313 16.14 -19.35 -41.73
CA THR A 313 17.03 -20.35 -42.35
C THR A 313 16.26 -21.66 -42.39
N GLU A 314 16.09 -22.23 -43.59
CA GLU A 314 15.44 -23.52 -43.93
C GLU A 314 14.09 -23.44 -44.66
N ALA A 315 14.07 -22.83 -45.85
CA ALA A 315 13.05 -23.12 -46.85
C ALA A 315 13.57 -22.86 -48.27
N SER A 316 14.56 -23.65 -48.69
CA SER A 316 14.96 -23.74 -50.10
C SER A 316 15.37 -25.17 -50.45
N SER A 317 14.37 -26.04 -50.61
CA SER A 317 14.37 -27.20 -51.52
C SER A 317 13.11 -28.04 -51.32
N ALA A 318 12.18 -27.98 -52.28
CA ALA A 318 11.39 -29.13 -52.75
C ALA A 318 10.40 -28.66 -53.82
N ARG A 319 10.83 -28.81 -55.07
CA ARG A 319 9.99 -28.83 -56.25
C ARG A 319 9.32 -30.21 -56.27
N GLY A 320 8.00 -30.26 -56.19
CA GLY A 320 7.22 -31.50 -56.25
C GLY A 320 5.85 -31.23 -56.84
N SER A 321 5.70 -31.58 -58.11
CA SER A 321 4.45 -31.68 -58.85
C SER A 321 3.51 -32.67 -58.16
N GLY A 322 2.34 -32.19 -57.77
CA GLY A 322 1.23 -33.01 -57.30
C GLY A 322 -0.06 -32.42 -57.85
N GLU A 323 -0.50 -32.95 -58.98
CA GLU A 323 -1.87 -32.83 -59.44
C GLU A 323 -2.79 -33.34 -58.33
N SER A 324 -3.79 -32.55 -57.95
CA SER A 324 -4.90 -33.00 -57.14
C SER A 324 -6.16 -32.43 -57.74
N GLU A 325 -6.90 -33.34 -58.35
CA GLU A 325 -8.18 -33.18 -59.00
C GLU A 325 -9.12 -32.34 -58.14
N SER A 326 -9.46 -31.17 -58.66
CA SER A 326 -10.61 -30.40 -58.21
C SER A 326 -11.88 -31.16 -58.58
N SER A 327 -12.42 -31.90 -57.62
CA SER A 327 -13.79 -32.40 -57.71
C SER A 327 -14.74 -31.20 -57.81
N SER A 328 -15.29 -31.05 -59.00
CA SER A 328 -16.34 -30.11 -59.37
C SER A 328 -17.62 -30.41 -58.57
N PHE A 329 -17.74 -29.77 -57.40
CA PHE A 329 -19.03 -29.53 -56.76
C PHE A 329 -19.50 -28.12 -57.14
N ASP A 330 -20.72 -28.03 -57.68
CA ASP A 330 -21.41 -26.81 -58.08
C ASP A 330 -21.17 -25.65 -57.11
N THR A 331 -20.31 -24.72 -57.52
CA THR A 331 -19.87 -23.55 -56.75
C THR A 331 -20.51 -22.25 -57.25
N SER A 332 -21.50 -22.37 -58.14
CA SER A 332 -22.13 -21.27 -58.89
C SER A 332 -23.12 -20.41 -58.10
N GLU A 333 -23.53 -20.81 -56.88
CA GLU A 333 -24.43 -19.99 -56.05
C GLU A 333 -23.74 -19.21 -54.92
N VAL A 334 -22.42 -19.39 -54.71
CA VAL A 334 -21.72 -18.79 -53.55
C VAL A 334 -21.06 -17.44 -53.88
N HIS A 335 -21.17 -16.97 -55.13
CA HIS A 335 -20.52 -15.75 -55.59
C HIS A 335 -21.51 -14.58 -55.76
N ASN A 336 -21.10 -13.41 -55.26
CA ASN A 336 -21.73 -12.10 -55.38
C ASN A 336 -22.71 -11.67 -54.29
N VAL A 337 -22.30 -11.73 -53.02
CA VAL A 337 -22.78 -10.69 -52.09
C VAL A 337 -21.83 -9.50 -52.19
N GLN A 338 -22.18 -8.52 -53.02
CA GLN A 338 -21.41 -7.26 -53.12
C GLN A 338 -21.63 -6.33 -51.91
N ARG A 339 -22.69 -6.55 -51.14
CA ARG A 339 -23.09 -5.66 -50.04
C ARG A 339 -22.77 -6.26 -48.66
N PRO A 340 -22.19 -5.47 -47.74
CA PRO A 340 -22.01 -5.87 -46.35
C PRO A 340 -23.34 -6.26 -45.68
N PHE A 341 -23.28 -7.15 -44.69
CA PHE A 341 -24.47 -7.55 -43.93
C PHE A 341 -24.80 -6.44 -42.92
N ARG A 342 -25.87 -5.68 -43.18
CA ARG A 342 -26.39 -4.61 -42.33
C ARG A 342 -27.89 -4.80 -42.18
N ASP A 343 -28.39 -4.64 -40.96
CA ASP A 343 -29.80 -4.79 -40.64
C ASP A 343 -30.33 -3.47 -40.05
N PRO A 344 -31.11 -2.69 -40.83
CA PRO A 344 -31.59 -1.38 -40.39
C PRO A 344 -32.58 -1.48 -39.22
N ASP A 345 -33.29 -2.60 -39.09
CA ASP A 345 -34.30 -2.78 -38.03
C ASP A 345 -33.61 -2.96 -36.67
N TRP A 346 -32.49 -3.70 -36.66
CA TRP A 346 -31.65 -3.84 -35.46
C TRP A 346 -31.00 -2.51 -35.07
N GLU A 347 -30.48 -1.77 -36.05
CA GLU A 347 -29.87 -0.47 -35.81
C GLU A 347 -30.87 0.51 -35.19
N GLN A 348 -32.12 0.53 -35.67
CA GLN A 348 -33.18 1.37 -35.10
C GLN A 348 -33.57 0.95 -33.69
N ALA A 349 -33.70 -0.36 -33.44
CA ALA A 349 -34.08 -0.88 -32.12
C ALA A 349 -33.06 -0.53 -31.03
N GLU A 350 -31.76 -0.61 -31.35
CA GLU A 350 -30.67 -0.35 -30.39
C GLU A 350 -30.18 1.11 -30.41
N ARG A 351 -30.63 1.94 -31.36
CA ARG A 351 -30.13 3.30 -31.58
C ARG A 351 -30.19 4.19 -30.34
N SER A 352 -31.28 4.10 -29.57
CA SER A 352 -31.51 4.90 -28.37
C SER A 352 -30.43 4.62 -27.31
N TYR A 353 -30.15 3.35 -27.06
CA TYR A 353 -29.10 2.90 -26.14
C TYR A 353 -27.70 3.30 -26.62
N MET A 354 -27.41 3.08 -27.90
CA MET A 354 -26.09 3.39 -28.45
C MET A 354 -25.80 4.89 -28.46
N ASN A 355 -26.80 5.73 -28.76
CA ASN A 355 -26.65 7.19 -28.68
C ASN A 355 -26.36 7.66 -27.26
N LEU A 356 -27.14 7.17 -26.28
CA LEU A 356 -26.94 7.51 -24.87
C LEU A 356 -25.56 7.08 -24.38
N SER A 357 -25.11 5.88 -24.74
CA SER A 357 -23.77 5.40 -24.34
C SER A 357 -22.63 6.17 -25.00
N VAL A 358 -22.76 6.58 -26.25
CA VAL A 358 -21.78 7.47 -26.90
C VAL A 358 -21.78 8.86 -26.23
N GLU A 359 -22.95 9.38 -25.86
CA GLU A 359 -23.05 10.65 -25.12
C GLU A 359 -22.36 10.57 -23.75
N THR A 360 -22.55 9.48 -22.99
CA THR A 360 -21.87 9.31 -21.70
C THR A 360 -20.35 9.19 -21.88
N ILE A 361 -19.87 8.45 -22.88
CA ILE A 361 -18.45 8.37 -23.23
C ILE A 361 -17.90 9.76 -23.60
N ASN A 362 -18.64 10.54 -24.39
CA ASN A 362 -18.22 11.88 -24.78
C ASN A 362 -18.21 12.86 -23.60
N ASN A 363 -19.12 12.71 -22.63
CA ASN A 363 -19.10 13.48 -21.39
C ASN A 363 -17.86 13.16 -20.53
N ILE A 364 -17.50 11.87 -20.39
CA ILE A 364 -16.25 11.46 -19.73
C ILE A 364 -15.04 12.02 -20.48
N THR A 365 -15.03 11.93 -21.81
CA THR A 365 -13.97 12.47 -22.67
C THR A 365 -13.81 13.98 -22.50
N ARG A 366 -14.92 14.72 -22.37
CA ARG A 366 -14.89 16.16 -22.07
C ARG A 366 -14.22 16.41 -20.71
N SER A 367 -14.62 15.69 -19.66
CA SER A 367 -14.01 15.86 -18.33
C SER A 367 -12.52 15.50 -18.31
N TYR A 368 -12.13 14.47 -19.06
CA TYR A 368 -10.73 14.06 -19.23
C TYR A 368 -9.91 15.15 -19.92
N ASN A 369 -10.40 15.69 -21.05
CA ASN A 369 -9.71 16.71 -21.82
C ASN A 369 -9.54 18.03 -21.07
N LEU A 370 -10.41 18.34 -20.10
CA LEU A 370 -10.27 19.51 -19.22
C LEU A 370 -9.09 19.36 -18.25
N MET A 371 -8.79 18.13 -17.82
CA MET A 371 -7.73 17.85 -16.84
C MET A 371 -6.41 17.42 -17.49
N ALA A 372 -6.45 16.91 -18.71
CA ALA A 372 -5.31 16.35 -19.41
C ALA A 372 -4.42 17.43 -20.07
N PRO A 373 -3.09 17.24 -20.10
CA PRO A 373 -2.19 18.05 -20.92
C PRO A 373 -2.57 18.00 -22.42
N GLU A 374 -2.22 19.03 -23.18
CA GLU A 374 -2.58 19.17 -24.62
C GLU A 374 -2.23 17.92 -25.46
N LEU A 375 -1.05 17.35 -25.25
CA LEU A 375 -0.57 16.15 -25.97
C LEU A 375 -1.40 14.89 -25.67
N ALA A 376 -2.06 14.84 -24.51
CA ALA A 376 -2.81 13.67 -24.06
C ALA A 376 -4.31 13.75 -24.40
N LYS A 377 -4.82 14.90 -24.89
CA LYS A 377 -6.24 15.08 -25.19
C LYS A 377 -6.74 14.10 -26.26
N LYS A 378 -7.97 13.63 -26.08
CA LYS A 378 -8.62 12.63 -26.94
C LYS A 378 -9.77 13.23 -27.77
N PRO A 379 -9.97 12.79 -29.02
CA PRO A 379 -11.11 13.23 -29.82
C PRO A 379 -12.42 12.61 -29.31
N TYR A 380 -13.55 13.26 -29.65
CA TYR A 380 -14.87 12.71 -29.37
C TYR A 380 -15.18 11.48 -30.23
N HIS A 381 -16.03 10.61 -29.69
CA HIS A 381 -16.49 9.39 -30.33
C HIS A 381 -17.79 9.63 -31.12
N SER A 382 -17.85 9.07 -32.33
CA SER A 382 -19.06 9.06 -33.17
C SER A 382 -19.65 7.66 -33.25
N LEU A 383 -20.98 7.58 -33.16
CA LEU A 383 -21.74 6.33 -33.25
C LEU A 383 -21.40 5.55 -34.53
N GLU A 384 -21.44 6.23 -35.68
CA GLU A 384 -21.21 5.61 -36.99
C GLU A 384 -19.84 4.96 -37.10
N ARG A 385 -18.82 5.59 -36.51
CA ARG A 385 -17.46 5.05 -36.51
C ARG A 385 -17.34 3.81 -35.63
N GLU A 386 -17.97 3.82 -34.46
CA GLU A 386 -17.98 2.67 -33.56
C GLU A 386 -18.77 1.49 -34.15
N LEU A 387 -19.90 1.76 -34.83
CA LEU A 387 -20.65 0.75 -35.58
C LEU A 387 -19.81 0.15 -36.72
N ASN A 388 -19.22 0.99 -37.57
CA ASN A 388 -18.35 0.52 -38.66
C ASN A 388 -17.17 -0.31 -38.16
N SER A 389 -16.59 0.05 -37.01
CA SER A 389 -15.55 -0.74 -36.35
C SER A 389 -16.08 -2.08 -35.83
N CYS A 390 -17.24 -2.09 -35.19
CA CYS A 390 -17.89 -3.29 -34.66
C CYS A 390 -18.19 -4.30 -35.77
N PHE A 391 -18.74 -3.82 -36.87
CA PHE A 391 -19.08 -4.65 -38.01
C PHE A 391 -17.86 -5.32 -38.63
N ALA A 392 -16.76 -4.56 -38.78
CA ALA A 392 -15.50 -5.10 -39.28
C ALA A 392 -14.85 -6.12 -38.30
N ASP A 393 -14.92 -5.87 -36.99
CA ASP A 393 -14.47 -6.79 -35.94
C ASP A 393 -15.23 -8.12 -35.96
N VAL A 394 -16.56 -8.03 -36.02
CA VAL A 394 -17.46 -9.18 -35.81
C VAL A 394 -17.58 -10.03 -37.05
N ALA A 395 -17.57 -9.45 -38.25
CA ALA A 395 -17.79 -10.16 -39.51
C ALA A 395 -16.97 -11.47 -39.67
N PRO A 396 -15.64 -11.51 -39.43
CA PRO A 396 -14.88 -12.76 -39.51
C PRO A 396 -15.22 -13.77 -38.40
N LEU A 397 -15.80 -13.34 -37.28
CA LEU A 397 -16.14 -14.20 -36.13
C LEU A 397 -17.50 -14.89 -36.29
N VAL A 398 -18.38 -14.38 -37.15
CA VAL A 398 -19.76 -14.88 -37.30
C VAL A 398 -19.79 -16.35 -37.75
N ALA A 399 -18.93 -16.75 -38.69
CA ALA A 399 -18.89 -18.14 -39.16
C ALA A 399 -18.56 -19.14 -38.04
N ASN A 400 -17.61 -18.78 -37.18
CA ASN A 400 -17.24 -19.58 -36.01
C ASN A 400 -18.34 -19.62 -34.96
N GLU A 401 -19.04 -18.50 -34.74
CA GLU A 401 -20.19 -18.43 -33.82
C GLU A 401 -21.36 -19.31 -34.31
N ILE A 402 -21.64 -19.35 -35.62
CA ILE A 402 -22.65 -20.24 -36.20
C ILE A 402 -22.27 -21.71 -35.95
N LYS A 403 -21.02 -22.07 -36.22
CA LYS A 403 -20.50 -23.42 -35.93
C LYS A 403 -20.64 -23.77 -34.44
N ALA A 404 -20.20 -22.86 -33.56
CA ALA A 404 -20.28 -23.05 -32.11
C ALA A 404 -21.73 -23.20 -31.63
N ARG A 405 -22.68 -22.47 -32.20
CA ARG A 405 -24.12 -22.59 -31.89
C ARG A 405 -24.73 -23.87 -32.41
N ALA A 406 -24.34 -24.31 -33.60
CA ALA A 406 -24.83 -25.57 -34.17
C ALA A 406 -24.37 -26.77 -33.33
N VAL A 407 -23.11 -26.77 -32.88
CA VAL A 407 -22.55 -27.80 -32.00
C VAL A 407 -23.10 -27.67 -30.58
N GLY A 408 -23.16 -26.45 -30.03
CA GLY A 408 -23.62 -26.17 -28.67
C GLY A 408 -25.12 -26.35 -28.45
N ARG A 409 -25.95 -26.28 -29.51
CA ARG A 409 -27.39 -26.59 -29.45
C ARG A 409 -27.69 -28.01 -28.99
N ILE A 410 -26.72 -28.92 -29.10
CA ILE A 410 -26.87 -30.31 -28.65
C ILE A 410 -26.88 -30.40 -27.10
N GLY A 411 -26.49 -29.34 -26.37
CA GLY A 411 -26.36 -29.35 -24.90
C GLY A 411 -27.33 -28.49 -24.08
N THR A 412 -28.23 -27.71 -24.69
CA THR A 412 -29.03 -26.68 -23.95
C THR A 412 -30.52 -26.97 -23.82
N SER A 413 -30.90 -28.24 -23.65
CA SER A 413 -32.26 -28.63 -23.23
C SER A 413 -32.30 -29.25 -21.83
N THR A 414 -31.25 -29.08 -21.02
CA THR A 414 -31.25 -29.49 -19.62
C THR A 414 -31.16 -28.25 -18.75
N ILE A 415 -32.30 -27.88 -18.16
CA ILE A 415 -32.37 -26.99 -17.01
C ILE A 415 -31.56 -27.64 -15.90
N GLN A 416 -30.28 -27.27 -15.78
CA GLN A 416 -29.47 -27.63 -14.63
C GLN A 416 -29.87 -26.72 -13.49
N THR A 417 -30.75 -27.21 -12.62
CA THR A 417 -30.86 -26.73 -11.25
C THR A 417 -29.50 -26.93 -10.59
N VAL A 418 -28.71 -25.87 -10.47
CA VAL A 418 -27.43 -25.89 -9.76
C VAL A 418 -27.74 -26.18 -8.29
N ARG A 419 -27.47 -27.41 -7.84
CA ARG A 419 -27.37 -27.73 -6.41
C ARG A 419 -26.17 -26.96 -5.86
N PRO A 420 -26.31 -26.16 -4.79
CA PRO A 420 -25.17 -25.49 -4.19
C PRO A 420 -24.29 -26.54 -3.49
N GLU A 421 -23.10 -26.79 -4.02
CA GLU A 421 -22.07 -27.53 -3.30
C GLU A 421 -21.57 -26.73 -2.10
N ARG A 422 -21.26 -27.44 -1.01
CA ARG A 422 -20.80 -26.85 0.25
C ARG A 422 -19.39 -26.25 0.07
N PRO A 423 -19.13 -25.01 0.51
CA PRO A 423 -17.82 -24.38 0.32
C PRO A 423 -16.75 -24.99 1.24
N LYS A 424 -15.54 -25.15 0.68
CA LYS A 424 -14.35 -25.67 1.33
C LYS A 424 -13.82 -24.68 2.37
N LEU A 425 -13.28 -25.19 3.47
CA LEU A 425 -12.89 -24.45 4.69
C LEU A 425 -11.91 -23.28 4.47
N LEU A 426 -11.21 -23.21 3.34
CA LEU A 426 -10.31 -22.10 2.99
C LEU A 426 -11.06 -20.80 2.62
N GLU A 427 -12.33 -20.87 2.21
CA GLU A 427 -13.12 -19.68 1.87
C GLU A 427 -13.67 -18.92 3.09
N LYS A 428 -13.51 -19.46 4.31
CA LYS A 428 -13.92 -18.78 5.55
C LYS A 428 -12.93 -17.73 6.07
N LEU A 429 -11.70 -17.70 5.51
CA LEU A 429 -10.64 -16.79 5.98
C LEU A 429 -10.50 -15.51 5.14
N ILE A 430 -11.19 -15.44 4.01
CA ILE A 430 -11.25 -14.24 3.17
C ILE A 430 -12.64 -13.64 3.38
N GLY A 431 -12.70 -12.60 4.22
CA GLY A 431 -13.94 -11.89 4.53
C GLY A 431 -14.66 -11.45 3.26
N LYS A 432 -15.81 -12.06 2.97
CA LYS A 432 -16.76 -11.58 1.98
C LYS A 432 -17.74 -10.65 2.68
N ASP A 433 -17.68 -9.38 2.31
CA ASP A 433 -18.68 -8.38 2.67
C ASP A 433 -20.03 -8.75 2.04
N ASN A 434 -20.88 -9.42 2.83
CA ASN A 434 -22.28 -9.64 2.47
C ASN A 434 -23.04 -8.32 2.67
N VAL A 435 -23.03 -7.46 1.66
CA VAL A 435 -23.89 -6.28 1.59
C VAL A 435 -25.35 -6.75 1.45
N LYS A 436 -26.09 -6.73 2.57
CA LYS A 436 -27.54 -6.84 2.55
C LYS A 436 -28.11 -5.49 2.14
N ILE A 437 -28.59 -5.40 0.90
CA ILE A 437 -29.35 -4.24 0.42
C ILE A 437 -30.70 -4.28 1.14
N HIS A 438 -30.89 -3.40 2.11
CA HIS A 438 -32.19 -3.13 2.69
C HIS A 438 -32.91 -2.16 1.75
N LEU A 439 -34.01 -2.61 1.14
CA LEU A 439 -34.90 -1.73 0.40
C LEU A 439 -35.66 -0.89 1.43
N GLU A 440 -35.21 0.35 1.61
CA GLU A 440 -35.90 1.38 2.41
C GLU A 440 -37.11 1.88 1.61
N ALA A 441 -38.20 1.11 1.63
CA ALA A 441 -39.53 1.61 1.31
C ALA A 441 -40.49 1.04 2.36
N GLU A 442 -40.90 1.89 3.31
CA GLU A 442 -41.87 1.58 4.35
C GLU A 442 -43.31 1.52 3.81
N GLU A 443 -43.52 0.81 2.71
CA GLU A 443 -44.85 0.41 2.27
C GLU A 443 -44.87 -1.11 2.27
N LYS A 444 -45.74 -1.69 3.10
CA LYS A 444 -45.90 -3.13 3.31
C LYS A 444 -46.22 -3.79 1.97
N ALA A 445 -45.19 -4.20 1.24
CA ALA A 445 -45.33 -5.01 0.04
C ALA A 445 -45.96 -6.34 0.48
N TYR A 446 -47.14 -6.63 -0.10
CA TYR A 446 -47.93 -7.82 0.20
C TYR A 446 -47.06 -9.08 0.04
N GLY A 447 -46.77 -9.71 1.18
CA GLY A 447 -45.78 -10.79 1.23
C GLY A 447 -46.38 -12.14 0.84
N LEU A 448 -45.55 -13.06 0.34
CA LEU A 448 -45.96 -14.44 0.02
C LEU A 448 -46.65 -15.16 1.21
N LYS A 449 -46.30 -14.77 2.45
CA LYS A 449 -46.95 -15.26 3.67
C LYS A 449 -48.36 -14.70 3.86
N GLU A 450 -48.59 -13.44 3.51
CA GLU A 450 -49.92 -12.83 3.55
C GLU A 450 -50.80 -13.43 2.44
N TRP A 451 -50.25 -13.61 1.24
CA TRP A 451 -50.91 -14.34 0.15
C TRP A 451 -51.34 -15.76 0.55
N TRP A 452 -50.44 -16.55 1.17
CA TRP A 452 -50.79 -17.90 1.65
C TRP A 452 -51.80 -17.87 2.80
N ARG A 453 -51.79 -16.82 3.63
CA ARG A 453 -52.74 -16.67 4.73
C ARG A 453 -54.13 -16.32 4.22
N ASP A 454 -54.23 -15.47 3.20
CA ASP A 454 -55.50 -15.05 2.61
C ASP A 454 -56.08 -16.12 1.67
N PHE A 455 -55.22 -16.86 0.96
CA PHE A 455 -55.63 -18.05 0.21
C PHE A 455 -56.25 -19.12 1.13
N ARG A 456 -55.66 -19.39 2.29
CA ARG A 456 -56.26 -20.31 3.28
C ARG A 456 -57.50 -19.77 3.98
N ARG A 457 -57.70 -18.44 3.99
CA ARG A 457 -58.86 -17.79 4.61
C ARG A 457 -59.98 -17.49 3.61
N GLY A 458 -59.85 -17.92 2.35
CA GLY A 458 -60.86 -17.75 1.31
C GLY A 458 -61.16 -16.29 0.98
N LYS A 459 -60.22 -15.38 1.23
CA LYS A 459 -60.34 -13.96 0.90
C LYS A 459 -59.36 -13.62 -0.22
N LEU A 460 -59.64 -14.17 -1.41
CA LEU A 460 -59.05 -13.79 -2.70
C LEU A 460 -60.10 -14.02 -3.79
#